data_AF-A0A0N0N2T3-F1
#
_entry.id   AF-A0A0N0N2T3-F1
#
_cell.length_a   1.000
_cell.length_b   1.000
_cell.length_c   1.000
_cell.angle_alpha   90.00
_cell.angle_beta   90.00
_cell.angle_gamma   90.00
#
_symmetry.space_group_name_H-M   'P 1'
#
loop_
_entity.id
_entity.type
_entity.pdbx_description
1 polymer ?
#
loop_
_entity_poly.entity_id
_entity_poly.type
_entity_poly.pdbx_seq_one_letter_code
_entity_poly.pdbx_strand_id
1 'polypeptide(L)'
;MSSKSLPYRRNVSGGEFAAPRVLDVDALRRMWQPWITMTSEESTHLLARNASVIWHHVCPTDPDDVLARPWTAMYGSGGLRRFVVGQARTSDHLAEPTTDCPPAMAEFRATWSGWLHGDDPLRRLQAVALLGTLTATLPVLDTPEPDVRRGGPVHQHYCYERAKAIRSRDTGHAPSDAVMEYLARHADEPAVRMLATISMVAVSIRLRRSPQSAAGWLRHGESLLPELAAHHPAWLGLLLQTRFYRVAALDHATREEGDAALAALRRASDAGRGLRDVVGDSPVLHHLWLETHRLLLESRVKYQVGRGDPQDVLEAVAELDVIEPHYPESRLPIGELHAGVGNLKEAAVAFEQAAAGGEIRGAVAAYRAYECHRELGDTDRARRSLDLLHDLDPAADTSGLDV
;
A
#
# COMPACT_ATOMS: atom_id res chain seq x y z
N MET A 1 -2.19 -13.10 -10.19
CA MET A 1 -0.74 -13.32 -10.12
C MET A 1 -0.50 -14.82 -10.12
N SER A 2 0.36 -15.37 -11.00
CA SER A 2 0.96 -16.67 -10.69
C SER A 2 1.50 -16.54 -9.27
N SER A 3 1.15 -17.46 -8.39
CA SER A 3 1.80 -17.59 -7.08
C SER A 3 3.29 -17.68 -7.39
N LYS A 4 4.01 -16.55 -7.39
CA LYS A 4 5.46 -16.55 -7.42
C LYS A 4 5.81 -17.34 -6.19
N SER A 5 6.29 -18.56 -6.39
CA SER A 5 6.75 -19.41 -5.31
C SER A 5 7.68 -18.56 -4.47
N LEU A 6 7.48 -18.59 -3.16
CA LEU A 6 8.42 -17.98 -2.24
C LEU A 6 9.83 -18.52 -2.55
N PRO A 7 10.88 -17.71 -2.33
CA PRO A 7 12.24 -18.14 -2.64
C PRO A 7 12.74 -19.24 -1.67
N TYR A 8 11.92 -19.63 -0.70
CA TYR A 8 12.13 -20.73 0.24
C TYR A 8 10.86 -21.59 0.36
N ARG A 9 11.01 -22.80 0.89
CA ARG A 9 9.89 -23.72 1.14
C ARG A 9 9.17 -23.35 2.43
N ARG A 10 7.87 -23.65 2.52
CA ARG A 10 7.09 -23.49 3.75
C ARG A 10 6.43 -24.79 4.17
N ASN A 11 6.42 -25.05 5.47
CA ASN A 11 5.68 -26.14 6.08
C ASN A 11 4.18 -25.85 6.06
N VAL A 12 3.39 -26.83 5.60
CA VAL A 12 1.93 -26.68 5.40
C VAL A 12 1.18 -26.51 6.73
N SER A 13 1.72 -27.03 7.83
CA SER A 13 1.15 -26.91 9.18
C SER A 13 1.17 -25.48 9.72
N GLY A 14 1.92 -24.57 9.10
CA GLY A 14 2.27 -23.29 9.73
C GLY A 14 3.18 -23.47 10.94
N GLY A 15 3.46 -22.38 11.63
CA GLY A 15 4.19 -22.37 12.91
C GLY A 15 3.76 -21.19 13.77
N GLU A 16 3.82 -21.37 15.09
CA GLU A 16 3.63 -20.27 16.03
C GLU A 16 4.90 -19.44 16.15
N PHE A 17 4.73 -18.15 16.42
CA PHE A 17 5.82 -17.24 16.63
C PHE A 17 6.52 -17.52 17.98
N ALA A 18 7.70 -18.12 17.93
CA ALA A 18 8.54 -18.37 19.12
C ALA A 18 9.16 -17.07 19.68
N ALA A 19 9.94 -17.21 20.77
CA ALA A 19 10.76 -16.13 21.27
C ALA A 19 11.71 -15.63 20.15
N PRO A 20 11.79 -14.30 19.90
CA PRO A 20 12.63 -13.76 18.84
C PRO A 20 14.09 -14.07 19.14
N ARG A 21 14.83 -14.52 18.13
CA ARG A 21 16.27 -14.77 18.22
C ARG A 21 17.06 -13.52 17.86
N VAL A 22 16.63 -12.82 16.82
CA VAL A 22 17.33 -11.65 16.27
C VAL A 22 16.37 -10.52 15.88
N LEU A 23 15.06 -10.80 15.79
CA LEU A 23 14.05 -9.79 15.49
C LEU A 23 13.92 -8.77 16.62
N ASP A 24 14.06 -7.48 16.30
CA ASP A 24 13.79 -6.38 17.22
C ASP A 24 12.26 -6.14 17.32
N VAL A 25 11.64 -6.87 18.24
CA VAL A 25 10.19 -6.79 18.50
C VAL A 25 9.79 -5.38 18.97
N ASP A 26 10.64 -4.68 19.72
CA ASP A 26 10.31 -3.35 20.23
C ASP A 26 10.36 -2.28 19.13
N ALA A 27 11.29 -2.40 18.17
CA ALA A 27 11.28 -1.58 16.97
C ALA A 27 10.03 -1.82 16.12
N LEU A 28 9.63 -3.08 15.91
CA LEU A 28 8.38 -3.40 15.22
C LEU A 28 7.16 -2.82 15.94
N ARG A 29 7.12 -2.90 17.27
CA ARG A 29 6.04 -2.29 18.06
C ARG A 29 5.98 -0.77 17.85
N ARG A 30 7.09 -0.05 17.96
CA ARG A 30 7.13 1.40 17.70
C ARG A 30 6.63 1.76 16.30
N MET A 31 6.97 0.95 15.30
CA MET A 31 6.58 1.19 13.91
C MET A 31 5.09 0.96 13.65
N TRP A 32 4.51 -0.11 14.21
CA TRP A 32 3.19 -0.60 13.83
C TRP A 32 2.10 -0.44 14.88
N GLN A 33 2.44 -0.29 16.17
CA GLN A 33 1.45 -0.04 17.21
C GLN A 33 0.61 1.22 16.93
N PRO A 34 1.17 2.33 16.40
CA PRO A 34 0.37 3.49 16.02
C PRO A 34 -0.74 3.18 15.00
N TRP A 35 -0.55 2.15 14.15
CA TRP A 35 -1.59 1.68 13.23
C TRP A 35 -2.81 1.14 13.97
N ILE A 36 -2.57 0.48 15.09
CA ILE A 36 -3.57 -0.19 15.91
C ILE A 36 -4.28 0.84 16.79
N THR A 37 -3.51 1.74 17.39
CA THR A 37 -4.01 2.79 18.30
C THR A 37 -4.52 4.02 17.55
N MET A 38 -4.39 4.06 16.22
CA MET A 38 -4.75 5.20 15.36
C MET A 38 -4.07 6.49 15.83
N THR A 39 -2.81 6.37 16.20
CA THR A 39 -1.93 7.50 16.51
C THR A 39 -0.91 7.67 15.38
N SER A 40 -0.25 8.80 15.32
CA SER A 40 0.82 9.05 14.35
C SER A 40 1.98 9.77 15.01
N GLU A 41 3.16 9.17 14.88
CA GLU A 41 4.47 9.74 15.22
C GLU A 41 5.32 9.86 13.95
N GLU A 42 6.44 10.58 14.03
CA GLU A 42 7.39 10.74 12.92
C GLU A 42 8.01 9.40 12.46
N SER A 43 8.07 8.41 13.34
CA SER A 43 8.54 7.04 13.05
C SER A 43 7.44 6.11 12.54
N THR A 44 6.18 6.54 12.60
CA THR A 44 5.03 5.70 12.25
C THR A 44 4.99 5.41 10.76
N HIS A 45 4.79 4.13 10.45
CA HIS A 45 4.60 3.66 9.09
C HIS A 45 3.51 4.45 8.33
N LEU A 46 3.67 4.70 7.04
CA LEU A 46 2.73 5.55 6.30
C LEU A 46 1.30 4.96 6.24
N LEU A 47 1.15 3.64 6.03
CA LEU A 47 -0.15 2.95 6.16
C LEU A 47 -0.83 3.20 7.51
N ALA A 48 -0.05 3.28 8.59
CA ALA A 48 -0.57 3.56 9.92
C ALA A 48 -1.02 5.02 10.04
N ARG A 49 -0.26 5.94 9.45
CA ARG A 49 -0.65 7.34 9.32
C ARG A 49 -1.93 7.52 8.51
N ASN A 50 -2.17 6.72 7.48
CA ASN A 50 -3.43 6.78 6.72
C ASN A 50 -4.64 6.62 7.65
N ALA A 51 -4.62 5.64 8.55
CA ALA A 51 -5.70 5.41 9.50
C ALA A 51 -5.85 6.59 10.49
N SER A 52 -4.74 7.10 11.03
CA SER A 52 -4.72 8.28 11.91
C SER A 52 -5.32 9.51 11.22
N VAL A 53 -4.88 9.82 10.00
CA VAL A 53 -5.35 10.98 9.24
C VAL A 53 -6.83 10.86 8.90
N ILE A 54 -7.30 9.67 8.48
CA ILE A 54 -8.73 9.45 8.25
C ILE A 54 -9.51 9.70 9.54
N TRP A 55 -9.09 9.09 10.65
CA TRP A 55 -9.81 9.18 11.91
C TRP A 55 -9.85 10.59 12.50
N HIS A 56 -8.72 11.29 12.56
CA HIS A 56 -8.60 12.57 13.26
C HIS A 56 -8.85 13.81 12.39
N HIS A 57 -8.73 13.70 11.06
CA HIS A 57 -8.80 14.86 10.17
C HIS A 57 -9.85 14.75 9.07
N VAL A 58 -10.23 13.54 8.65
CA VAL A 58 -11.25 13.35 7.61
C VAL A 58 -12.62 13.09 8.23
N CYS A 59 -12.72 12.27 9.27
CA CYS A 59 -14.01 12.00 9.92
C CYS A 59 -14.68 13.24 10.54
N PRO A 60 -13.96 14.23 11.12
CA PRO A 60 -14.63 15.37 11.76
C PRO A 60 -15.18 16.44 10.82
N THR A 61 -14.91 16.40 9.52
CA THR A 61 -15.24 17.49 8.59
C THR A 61 -16.68 17.47 8.08
N ASP A 62 -17.09 18.60 7.50
CA ASP A 62 -18.42 18.84 6.94
C ASP A 62 -18.68 17.97 5.70
N PRO A 63 -19.89 17.40 5.52
CA PRO A 63 -20.25 16.71 4.29
C PRO A 63 -20.03 17.46 2.96
N ASP A 64 -20.08 18.79 2.98
CA ASP A 64 -19.81 19.62 1.81
C ASP A 64 -18.30 19.86 1.57
N ASP A 65 -17.44 19.49 2.52
CA ASP A 65 -15.99 19.57 2.39
C ASP A 65 -15.47 18.39 1.56
N VAL A 66 -14.83 18.70 0.43
CA VAL A 66 -14.15 17.69 -0.40
C VAL A 66 -13.10 16.90 0.38
N LEU A 67 -12.50 17.48 1.43
CA LEU A 67 -11.54 16.83 2.32
C LEU A 67 -12.21 15.89 3.35
N ALA A 68 -13.54 15.92 3.50
CA ALA A 68 -14.28 14.92 4.27
C ALA A 68 -14.29 13.54 3.63
N ARG A 69 -13.88 13.46 2.37
CA ARG A 69 -13.75 12.21 1.65
C ARG A 69 -12.30 11.70 1.73
N PRO A 70 -12.09 10.41 2.02
CA PRO A 70 -10.77 9.82 2.06
C PRO A 70 -10.22 9.65 0.64
N TRP A 71 -9.17 10.40 0.31
CA TRP A 71 -8.49 10.33 -0.98
C TRP A 71 -7.20 9.51 -0.95
N THR A 72 -6.94 8.74 0.11
CA THR A 72 -5.71 7.93 0.28
C THR A 72 -5.60 6.81 -0.75
N ALA A 73 -4.40 6.54 -1.26
CA ALA A 73 -4.16 5.49 -2.25
C ALA A 73 -3.90 4.11 -1.64
N MET A 74 -3.22 4.04 -0.50
CA MET A 74 -2.63 2.82 0.00
C MET A 74 -3.55 2.06 0.95
N TYR A 75 -3.91 0.84 0.56
CA TYR A 75 -4.41 -0.20 1.47
C TYR A 75 -3.33 -1.27 1.62
N GLY A 76 -3.14 -1.75 2.84
CA GLY A 76 -2.35 -2.95 3.09
C GLY A 76 -3.02 -4.18 2.46
N SER A 77 -2.25 -5.25 2.30
CA SER A 77 -2.81 -6.54 1.90
C SER A 77 -3.76 -7.07 2.98
N GLY A 78 -4.83 -7.76 2.56
CA GLY A 78 -5.78 -8.35 3.50
C GLY A 78 -5.07 -9.29 4.49
N GLY A 79 -5.24 -9.04 5.78
CA GLY A 79 -4.60 -9.83 6.85
C GLY A 79 -3.22 -9.33 7.30
N LEU A 80 -2.65 -8.30 6.66
CA LEU A 80 -1.38 -7.69 7.07
C LEU A 80 -1.39 -7.30 8.55
N ARG A 81 -2.48 -6.67 9.04
CA ARG A 81 -2.59 -6.30 10.46
C ARG A 81 -2.43 -7.50 11.38
N ARG A 82 -3.14 -8.60 11.14
CA ARG A 82 -3.02 -9.81 11.97
C ARG A 82 -1.59 -10.33 11.98
N PHE A 83 -0.93 -10.30 10.83
CA PHE A 83 0.43 -10.78 10.68
C PHE A 83 1.43 -9.91 11.44
N VAL A 84 1.39 -8.59 11.21
CA VAL A 84 2.26 -7.61 11.86
C VAL A 84 2.07 -7.61 13.38
N VAL A 85 0.84 -7.72 13.87
CA VAL A 85 0.57 -7.78 15.32
C VAL A 85 1.12 -9.07 15.94
N GLY A 86 1.04 -10.20 15.23
CA GLY A 86 1.70 -11.43 15.65
C GLY A 86 3.22 -11.27 15.72
N GLN A 87 3.82 -10.63 14.73
CA GLN A 87 5.27 -10.34 14.69
C GLN A 87 5.70 -9.36 15.79
N ALA A 88 4.90 -8.33 16.06
CA ALA A 88 5.12 -7.38 17.14
C ALA A 88 4.84 -7.96 18.54
N ARG A 89 4.37 -9.22 18.64
CA ARG A 89 4.02 -9.88 19.92
C ARG A 89 3.07 -9.03 20.76
N THR A 90 2.11 -8.39 20.10
CA THR A 90 1.05 -7.56 20.72
C THR A 90 -0.30 -8.28 20.58
N SER A 91 -0.34 -9.53 21.04
CA SER A 91 -1.49 -10.41 20.90
C SER A 91 -2.75 -9.89 21.60
N ASP A 92 -2.59 -9.02 22.61
CA ASP A 92 -3.66 -8.27 23.25
C ASP A 92 -4.48 -7.43 22.26
N HIS A 93 -3.86 -6.96 21.17
CA HIS A 93 -4.54 -6.24 20.09
C HIS A 93 -5.25 -7.14 19.06
N LEU A 94 -5.07 -8.47 19.14
CA LEU A 94 -5.82 -9.47 18.37
C LEU A 94 -6.95 -10.11 19.16
N ALA A 95 -7.11 -9.75 20.44
CA ALA A 95 -8.13 -10.35 21.29
C ALA A 95 -9.51 -10.27 20.61
N GLU A 96 -10.16 -11.43 20.55
CA GLU A 96 -11.55 -11.50 20.11
C GLU A 96 -12.41 -10.55 20.97
N PRO A 97 -13.59 -10.12 20.50
CA PRO A 97 -14.52 -9.36 21.31
C PRO A 97 -14.98 -10.20 22.51
N THR A 98 -14.19 -10.22 23.57
CA THR A 98 -14.59 -10.76 24.86
C THR A 98 -15.24 -9.64 25.68
N THR A 99 -15.85 -10.00 26.80
CA THR A 99 -16.30 -9.06 27.84
C THR A 99 -15.18 -8.17 28.39
N ASP A 100 -13.92 -8.45 28.06
CA ASP A 100 -12.73 -7.76 28.57
C ASP A 100 -12.15 -6.73 27.57
N CYS A 101 -12.86 -6.43 26.47
CA CYS A 101 -12.43 -5.38 25.56
C CYS A 101 -12.39 -4.02 26.30
N PRO A 102 -11.27 -3.27 26.26
CA PRO A 102 -11.19 -1.97 26.92
C PRO A 102 -12.33 -1.04 26.46
N PRO A 103 -12.98 -0.27 27.36
CA PRO A 103 -14.14 0.55 27.01
C PRO A 103 -13.94 1.46 25.79
N ALA A 104 -12.77 2.08 25.65
CA ALA A 104 -12.43 2.93 24.50
C ALA A 104 -12.44 2.17 23.17
N MET A 105 -12.02 0.90 23.16
CA MET A 105 -12.04 0.06 21.97
C MET A 105 -13.47 -0.41 21.65
N ALA A 106 -14.30 -0.65 22.67
CA ALA A 106 -15.72 -0.96 22.49
C ALA A 106 -16.49 0.24 21.90
N GLU A 107 -16.25 1.45 22.41
CA GLU A 107 -16.84 2.70 21.90
C GLU A 107 -16.41 2.96 20.45
N PHE A 108 -15.12 2.81 20.15
CA PHE A 108 -14.62 2.91 18.79
C PHE A 108 -15.31 1.89 17.86
N ARG A 109 -15.50 0.64 18.32
CA ARG A 109 -16.22 -0.39 17.56
C ARG A 109 -17.67 -0.05 17.29
N ALA A 110 -18.38 0.41 18.31
CA ALA A 110 -19.76 0.87 18.16
C ALA A 110 -19.86 2.02 17.16
N THR A 111 -18.90 2.95 17.19
CA THR A 111 -18.86 4.13 16.30
C THR A 111 -18.71 3.71 14.84
N TRP A 112 -17.68 2.94 14.49
CA TRP A 112 -17.49 2.56 13.09
C TRP A 112 -18.57 1.59 12.60
N SER A 113 -19.11 0.73 13.48
CA SER A 113 -20.23 -0.15 13.11
C SER A 113 -21.49 0.65 12.81
N GLY A 114 -21.81 1.66 13.64
CA GLY A 114 -22.90 2.59 13.39
C GLY A 114 -22.73 3.35 12.07
N TRP A 115 -21.51 3.78 11.75
CA TRP A 115 -21.22 4.41 10.46
C TRP A 115 -21.36 3.46 9.28
N LEU A 116 -20.88 2.23 9.41
CA LEU A 116 -20.86 1.24 8.34
C LEU A 116 -22.27 0.76 7.95
N HIS A 117 -23.16 0.62 8.94
CA HIS A 117 -24.54 0.14 8.75
C HIS A 117 -25.59 1.25 8.73
N GLY A 118 -25.21 2.50 9.03
CA GLY A 118 -26.10 3.66 9.02
C GLY A 118 -26.46 4.15 7.62
N ASP A 119 -27.34 5.15 7.56
CA ASP A 119 -27.86 5.69 6.30
C ASP A 119 -26.99 6.79 5.67
N ASP A 120 -26.05 7.37 6.41
CA ASP A 120 -25.18 8.44 5.92
C ASP A 120 -24.08 7.88 4.97
N PRO A 121 -24.08 8.23 3.67
CA PRO A 121 -23.12 7.72 2.70
C PRO A 121 -21.69 8.20 2.98
N LEU A 122 -21.50 9.38 3.57
CA LEU A 122 -20.17 9.89 3.90
C LEU A 122 -19.58 9.10 5.06
N ARG A 123 -20.38 8.84 6.10
CA ARG A 123 -19.94 8.01 7.24
C ARG A 123 -19.63 6.59 6.80
N ARG A 124 -20.42 6.02 5.89
CA ARG A 124 -20.11 4.72 5.26
C ARG A 124 -18.80 4.74 4.47
N LEU A 125 -18.57 5.78 3.65
CA LEU A 125 -17.31 5.98 2.93
C LEU A 125 -16.11 6.04 3.90
N GLN A 126 -16.19 6.88 4.93
CA GLN A 126 -15.13 7.07 5.93
C GLN A 126 -14.86 5.77 6.71
N ALA A 127 -15.90 5.06 7.14
CA ALA A 127 -15.77 3.78 7.84
C ALA A 127 -15.12 2.72 6.95
N VAL A 128 -15.54 2.59 5.69
CA VAL A 128 -14.93 1.64 4.75
C VAL A 128 -13.46 1.97 4.48
N ALA A 129 -13.12 3.24 4.28
CA ALA A 129 -11.74 3.65 4.06
C ALA A 129 -10.85 3.41 5.28
N LEU A 130 -11.36 3.69 6.47
CA LEU A 130 -10.68 3.39 7.72
C LEU A 130 -10.45 1.89 7.89
N LEU A 131 -11.48 1.06 7.69
CA LEU A 131 -11.37 -0.40 7.78
C LEU A 131 -10.44 -0.98 6.71
N GLY A 132 -10.46 -0.41 5.50
CA GLY A 132 -9.55 -0.75 4.40
C GLY A 132 -8.09 -0.46 4.74
N THR A 133 -7.79 0.74 5.26
CA THR A 133 -6.43 1.11 5.69
C THR A 133 -5.96 0.31 6.90
N LEU A 134 -6.86 -0.10 7.79
CA LEU A 134 -6.58 -1.01 8.90
C LEU A 134 -6.47 -2.49 8.48
N THR A 135 -6.71 -2.81 7.21
CA THR A 135 -6.81 -4.18 6.67
C THR A 135 -7.83 -5.06 7.40
N ALA A 136 -8.80 -4.43 8.06
CA ALA A 136 -9.91 -5.04 8.77
C ALA A 136 -11.14 -5.10 7.85
N THR A 137 -11.01 -5.80 6.72
CA THR A 137 -12.01 -5.74 5.62
C THR A 137 -13.17 -6.72 5.79
N LEU A 138 -13.14 -7.61 6.79
CA LEU A 138 -14.23 -8.57 7.04
C LEU A 138 -15.58 -7.88 7.31
N PRO A 139 -15.69 -6.88 8.20
CA PRO A 139 -16.98 -6.19 8.41
C PRO A 139 -17.51 -5.50 7.16
N VAL A 140 -16.63 -5.07 6.25
CA VAL A 140 -17.04 -4.48 4.97
C VAL A 140 -17.74 -5.50 4.08
N LEU A 141 -17.30 -6.77 4.10
CA LEU A 141 -17.94 -7.86 3.37
C LEU A 141 -19.33 -8.20 3.92
N ASP A 142 -19.57 -7.96 5.21
CA ASP A 142 -20.86 -8.20 5.86
C ASP A 142 -21.90 -7.11 5.53
N THR A 143 -21.50 -6.05 4.82
CA THR A 143 -22.44 -5.02 4.34
C THR A 143 -23.13 -5.43 3.04
N PRO A 144 -24.41 -5.07 2.84
CA PRO A 144 -25.10 -5.27 1.58
C PRO A 144 -24.32 -4.66 0.40
N GLU A 145 -24.35 -5.32 -0.75
CA GLU A 145 -23.72 -4.79 -1.97
C GLU A 145 -24.43 -3.49 -2.38
N PRO A 146 -23.72 -2.35 -2.46
CA PRO A 146 -24.35 -1.10 -2.81
C PRO A 146 -24.67 -1.04 -4.30
N ASP A 147 -25.82 -0.46 -4.64
CA ASP A 147 -26.15 -0.16 -6.04
C ASP A 147 -25.33 1.06 -6.49
N VAL A 148 -24.28 0.81 -7.27
CA VAL A 148 -23.38 1.83 -7.83
C VAL A 148 -24.09 2.80 -8.79
N ARG A 149 -25.29 2.43 -9.29
CA ARG A 149 -26.08 3.24 -10.22
C ARG A 149 -26.96 4.27 -9.53
N ARG A 150 -27.09 4.18 -8.20
CA ARG A 150 -27.94 5.05 -7.39
C ARG A 150 -27.07 5.96 -6.52
N GLY A 151 -27.62 7.09 -6.11
CA GLY A 151 -26.94 8.05 -5.22
C GLY A 151 -26.03 9.02 -5.96
N GLY A 152 -25.52 10.01 -5.22
CA GLY A 152 -24.61 11.03 -5.75
C GLY A 152 -23.13 10.69 -5.61
N PRO A 153 -22.22 11.66 -5.84
CA PRO A 153 -20.78 11.44 -5.88
C PRO A 153 -20.18 10.78 -4.62
N VAL A 154 -20.67 11.12 -3.43
CA VAL A 154 -20.21 10.51 -2.16
C VAL A 154 -20.52 9.02 -2.11
N HIS A 155 -21.72 8.61 -2.54
CA HIS A 155 -22.11 7.21 -2.58
C HIS A 155 -21.32 6.42 -3.64
N GLN A 156 -21.06 7.02 -4.79
CA GLN A 156 -20.21 6.43 -5.83
C GLN A 156 -18.76 6.27 -5.34
N HIS A 157 -18.23 7.23 -4.57
CA HIS A 157 -16.92 7.11 -3.93
C HIS A 157 -16.91 6.02 -2.84
N TYR A 158 -17.98 5.90 -2.05
CA TYR A 158 -18.15 4.75 -1.13
C TYR A 158 -18.09 3.41 -1.88
N CYS A 159 -18.80 3.28 -3.01
CA CYS A 159 -18.74 2.07 -3.83
C CYS A 159 -17.31 1.78 -4.32
N TYR A 160 -16.56 2.82 -4.72
CA TYR A 160 -15.14 2.70 -5.10
C TYR A 160 -14.28 2.18 -3.94
N GLU A 161 -14.31 2.82 -2.77
CA GLU A 161 -13.49 2.43 -1.63
C GLU A 161 -13.88 1.03 -1.11
N ARG A 162 -15.16 0.65 -1.15
CA ARG A 162 -15.61 -0.71 -0.83
C ARG A 162 -15.04 -1.73 -1.79
N ALA A 163 -15.15 -1.49 -3.10
CA ALA A 163 -14.60 -2.36 -4.12
C ALA A 163 -13.07 -2.53 -3.96
N LYS A 164 -12.36 -1.43 -3.67
CA LYS A 164 -10.92 -1.40 -3.38
C LYS A 164 -10.55 -2.17 -2.11
N ALA A 165 -11.31 -2.03 -1.03
CA ALA A 165 -11.09 -2.74 0.23
C ALA A 165 -11.26 -4.25 0.07
N ILE A 166 -12.29 -4.68 -0.65
CA ILE A 166 -12.50 -6.10 -0.93
C ILE A 166 -11.35 -6.64 -1.80
N ARG A 167 -10.92 -5.88 -2.82
CA ARG A 167 -9.83 -6.31 -3.71
C ARG A 167 -8.45 -6.37 -3.05
N SER A 168 -8.20 -5.59 -2.00
CA SER A 168 -6.93 -5.71 -1.26
C SER A 168 -6.84 -7.05 -0.50
N ARG A 169 -7.98 -7.67 -0.20
CA ARG A 169 -8.09 -9.03 0.35
C ARG A 169 -8.16 -10.10 -0.74
N ASP A 170 -9.04 -9.91 -1.72
CA ASP A 170 -9.23 -10.82 -2.86
C ASP A 170 -8.99 -10.09 -4.17
N THR A 171 -7.75 -10.14 -4.65
CA THR A 171 -7.34 -9.43 -5.88
C THR A 171 -8.17 -9.83 -7.10
N GLY A 172 -8.77 -11.02 -7.12
CA GLY A 172 -9.57 -11.57 -8.22
C GLY A 172 -11.08 -11.36 -8.10
N HIS A 173 -11.54 -10.56 -7.13
CA HIS A 173 -12.97 -10.38 -6.86
C HIS A 173 -13.72 -9.70 -8.02
N ALA A 174 -14.35 -10.49 -8.88
CA ALA A 174 -15.03 -10.04 -10.10
C ALA A 174 -16.14 -8.99 -9.87
N PRO A 175 -16.98 -9.04 -8.82
CA PRO A 175 -17.96 -7.99 -8.55
C PRO A 175 -17.31 -6.61 -8.33
N SER A 176 -16.18 -6.56 -7.61
CA SER A 176 -15.46 -5.30 -7.40
C SER A 176 -14.88 -4.75 -8.70
N ASP A 177 -14.39 -5.61 -9.59
CA ASP A 177 -13.94 -5.21 -10.93
C ASP A 177 -15.09 -4.59 -11.74
N ALA A 178 -16.30 -5.17 -11.67
CA ALA A 178 -17.47 -4.65 -12.36
C ALA A 178 -17.92 -3.28 -11.82
N VAL A 179 -17.85 -3.08 -10.49
CA VAL A 179 -18.11 -1.78 -9.85
C VAL A 179 -17.10 -0.74 -10.33
N MET A 180 -15.80 -1.06 -10.33
CA MET A 180 -14.76 -0.14 -10.82
C MET A 180 -14.94 0.19 -12.30
N GLU A 181 -15.24 -0.80 -13.15
CA GLU A 181 -15.51 -0.55 -14.57
C GLU A 181 -16.71 0.38 -14.77
N TYR A 182 -17.81 0.15 -14.04
CA TYR A 182 -18.98 1.02 -14.10
C TYR A 182 -18.61 2.46 -13.69
N LEU A 183 -17.95 2.63 -12.55
CA LEU A 183 -17.55 3.95 -12.04
C LEU A 183 -16.61 4.68 -12.99
N ALA A 184 -15.67 3.98 -13.62
CA ALA A 184 -14.76 4.58 -14.59
C ALA A 184 -15.50 5.23 -15.76
N ARG A 185 -16.60 4.61 -16.20
CA ARG A 185 -17.40 5.06 -17.36
C ARG A 185 -18.52 6.04 -16.99
N HIS A 186 -19.10 5.89 -15.80
CA HIS A 186 -20.42 6.46 -15.49
C HIS A 186 -20.49 7.22 -14.17
N ALA A 187 -19.42 7.29 -13.36
CA ALA A 187 -19.46 8.10 -12.15
C ALA A 187 -19.65 9.59 -12.51
N ASP A 188 -20.45 10.28 -11.71
CA ASP A 188 -20.86 11.67 -11.96
C ASP A 188 -19.64 12.60 -11.90
N GLU A 189 -18.75 12.32 -10.95
CA GLU A 189 -17.58 13.14 -10.65
C GLU A 189 -16.33 12.67 -11.41
N PRO A 190 -15.61 13.57 -12.12
CA PRO A 190 -14.36 13.23 -12.80
C PRO A 190 -13.31 12.58 -11.89
N ALA A 191 -13.22 13.01 -10.62
CA ALA A 191 -12.30 12.43 -9.64
C ALA A 191 -12.53 10.93 -9.40
N VAL A 192 -13.79 10.52 -9.23
CA VAL A 192 -14.16 9.11 -9.02
C VAL A 192 -13.96 8.30 -10.30
N ARG A 193 -14.32 8.87 -11.48
CA ARG A 193 -14.02 8.26 -12.79
C ARG A 193 -12.51 7.99 -12.94
N MET A 194 -11.66 8.94 -12.57
CA MET A 194 -10.22 8.80 -12.65
C MET A 194 -9.68 7.71 -11.70
N LEU A 195 -10.09 7.71 -10.42
CA LEU A 195 -9.69 6.67 -9.45
C LEU A 195 -10.04 5.26 -9.94
N ALA A 196 -11.26 5.09 -10.45
CA ALA A 196 -11.73 3.84 -11.01
C ALA A 196 -10.93 3.45 -12.27
N THR A 197 -10.66 4.41 -13.17
CA THR A 197 -9.83 4.22 -14.37
C THR A 197 -8.41 3.74 -14.03
N ILE A 198 -7.74 4.40 -13.08
CA ILE A 198 -6.41 3.99 -12.58
C ILE A 198 -6.43 2.54 -12.09
N SER A 199 -7.50 2.17 -11.37
CA SER A 199 -7.67 0.81 -10.84
C SER A 199 -7.86 -0.21 -11.97
N MET A 200 -8.61 0.15 -13.01
CA MET A 200 -8.79 -0.70 -14.21
C MET A 200 -7.50 -0.89 -15.00
N VAL A 201 -6.67 0.16 -15.16
CA VAL A 201 -5.32 0.00 -15.76
C VAL A 201 -4.50 -1.01 -14.95
N ALA A 202 -4.45 -0.85 -13.62
CA ALA A 202 -3.70 -1.75 -12.74
C ALA A 202 -4.20 -3.21 -12.79
N VAL A 203 -5.52 -3.43 -12.85
CA VAL A 203 -6.15 -4.77 -13.04
C VAL A 203 -5.71 -5.39 -14.36
N SER A 204 -5.84 -4.62 -15.45
CA SER A 204 -5.52 -5.07 -16.81
C SER A 204 -4.08 -5.55 -16.93
N ILE A 205 -3.14 -4.84 -16.30
CA ILE A 205 -1.72 -5.18 -16.29
C ILE A 205 -1.46 -6.39 -15.39
N ARG A 206 -1.87 -6.33 -14.12
CA ARG A 206 -1.39 -7.28 -13.09
C ARG A 206 -2.12 -8.61 -13.06
N LEU A 207 -3.41 -8.62 -13.43
CA LEU A 207 -4.28 -9.79 -13.27
C LEU A 207 -4.65 -10.40 -14.61
N ARG A 208 -5.14 -9.56 -15.53
CA ARG A 208 -5.60 -10.03 -16.85
C ARG A 208 -4.46 -10.24 -17.83
N ARG A 209 -3.28 -9.67 -17.55
CA ARG A 209 -2.09 -9.69 -18.43
C ARG A 209 -2.45 -9.35 -19.87
N SER A 210 -3.33 -8.36 -20.03
CA SER A 210 -3.87 -7.94 -21.33
C SER A 210 -3.52 -6.47 -21.57
N PRO A 211 -2.34 -6.17 -22.14
CA PRO A 211 -1.90 -4.80 -22.41
C PRO A 211 -2.87 -4.03 -23.33
N GLN A 212 -3.53 -4.73 -24.25
CA GLN A 212 -4.53 -4.13 -25.14
C GLN A 212 -5.73 -3.55 -24.35
N SER A 213 -6.13 -4.21 -23.26
CA SER A 213 -7.20 -3.70 -22.39
C SER A 213 -6.77 -2.48 -21.58
N ALA A 214 -5.49 -2.38 -21.19
CA ALA A 214 -4.96 -1.24 -20.45
C ALA A 214 -4.91 0.04 -21.31
N ALA A 215 -4.53 -0.08 -22.58
CA ALA A 215 -4.44 1.06 -23.50
C ALA A 215 -5.77 1.82 -23.68
N GLY A 216 -6.91 1.12 -23.64
CA GLY A 216 -8.24 1.75 -23.68
C GLY A 216 -8.50 2.62 -22.45
N TRP A 217 -8.17 2.10 -21.27
CA TRP A 217 -8.30 2.83 -20.01
C TRP A 217 -7.33 4.01 -19.89
N LEU A 218 -6.12 3.90 -20.44
CA LEU A 218 -5.17 5.01 -20.49
C LEU A 218 -5.70 6.18 -21.32
N ARG A 219 -6.23 5.92 -22.53
CA ARG A 219 -6.86 6.98 -23.34
C ARG A 219 -8.05 7.63 -22.65
N HIS A 220 -8.88 6.82 -21.97
CA HIS A 220 -9.99 7.33 -21.18
C HIS A 220 -9.48 8.24 -20.04
N GLY A 221 -8.46 7.81 -19.30
CA GLY A 221 -7.84 8.63 -18.26
C GLY A 221 -7.25 9.94 -18.79
N GLU A 222 -6.56 9.93 -19.94
CA GLU A 222 -6.07 11.16 -20.56
C GLU A 222 -7.21 12.14 -20.88
N SER A 223 -8.35 11.66 -21.37
CA SER A 223 -9.51 12.51 -21.63
C SER A 223 -10.14 13.13 -20.37
N LEU A 224 -9.95 12.52 -19.19
CA LEU A 224 -10.46 13.05 -17.92
C LEU A 224 -9.57 14.14 -17.32
N LEU A 225 -8.31 14.28 -17.74
CA LEU A 225 -7.38 15.27 -17.15
C LEU A 225 -7.88 16.72 -17.26
N PRO A 226 -8.41 17.18 -18.42
CA PRO A 226 -9.00 18.52 -18.51
C PRO A 226 -10.24 18.70 -17.62
N GLU A 227 -11.08 17.66 -17.50
CA GLU A 227 -12.26 17.69 -16.63
C GLU A 227 -11.86 17.82 -15.16
N LEU A 228 -10.82 17.11 -14.71
CA LEU A 228 -10.30 17.22 -13.35
C LEU A 228 -9.86 18.65 -13.03
N ALA A 229 -9.12 19.29 -13.94
CA ALA A 229 -8.65 20.66 -13.76
C ALA A 229 -9.81 21.68 -13.75
N ALA A 230 -10.89 21.41 -14.48
CA ALA A 230 -12.04 22.30 -14.57
C ALA A 230 -13.01 22.19 -13.38
N HIS A 231 -13.19 20.98 -12.82
CA HIS A 231 -14.26 20.70 -11.86
C HIS A 231 -13.78 20.50 -10.41
N HIS A 232 -12.48 20.41 -10.16
CA HIS A 232 -11.94 20.14 -8.82
C HIS A 232 -10.89 21.16 -8.38
N PRO A 233 -10.67 21.30 -7.07
CA PRO A 233 -9.52 22.03 -6.55
C PRO A 233 -8.22 21.50 -7.13
N ALA A 234 -7.26 22.41 -7.35
CA ALA A 234 -5.98 22.09 -8.00
C ALA A 234 -5.25 20.90 -7.33
N TRP A 235 -5.26 20.83 -6.00
CA TRP A 235 -4.62 19.74 -5.26
C TRP A 235 -5.18 18.36 -5.64
N LEU A 236 -6.50 18.23 -5.86
CA LEU A 236 -7.13 16.94 -6.18
C LEU A 236 -6.82 16.53 -7.62
N GLY A 237 -6.85 17.50 -8.54
CA GLY A 237 -6.42 17.28 -9.93
C GLY A 237 -4.98 16.79 -10.02
N LEU A 238 -4.05 17.48 -9.32
CA LEU A 238 -2.63 17.12 -9.28
C LEU A 238 -2.39 15.76 -8.62
N LEU A 239 -3.07 15.47 -7.50
CA LEU A 239 -3.02 14.18 -6.82
C LEU A 239 -3.38 13.02 -7.76
N LEU A 240 -4.49 13.16 -8.48
CA LEU A 240 -4.98 12.13 -9.39
C LEU A 240 -4.13 12.04 -10.66
N GLN A 241 -3.60 13.16 -11.17
CA GLN A 241 -2.67 13.19 -12.28
C GLN A 241 -1.37 12.45 -11.97
N THR A 242 -0.79 12.63 -10.78
CA THR A 242 0.42 11.87 -10.37
C THR A 242 0.12 10.37 -10.35
N ARG A 243 -1.01 9.95 -9.78
CA ARG A 243 -1.41 8.53 -9.71
C ARG A 243 -1.68 7.94 -11.09
N PHE A 244 -2.32 8.69 -11.98
CA PHE A 244 -2.57 8.30 -13.35
C PHE A 244 -1.26 8.06 -14.11
N TYR A 245 -0.33 9.00 -14.09
CA TYR A 245 0.92 8.84 -14.83
C TYR A 245 1.84 7.76 -14.22
N ARG A 246 1.74 7.48 -12.91
CA ARG A 246 2.40 6.30 -12.32
C ARG A 246 1.89 4.98 -12.89
N VAL A 247 0.57 4.83 -13.07
CA VAL A 247 0.02 3.60 -13.64
C VAL A 247 0.26 3.53 -15.15
N ALA A 248 0.31 4.66 -15.86
CA ALA A 248 0.76 4.73 -17.25
C ALA A 248 2.21 4.27 -17.41
N ALA A 249 3.11 4.71 -16.52
CA ALA A 249 4.50 4.25 -16.51
C ALA A 249 4.61 2.74 -16.31
N LEU A 250 3.77 2.15 -15.45
CA LEU A 250 3.71 0.70 -15.26
C LEU A 250 3.27 -0.04 -16.53
N ASP A 251 2.29 0.51 -17.29
CA ASP A 251 1.87 -0.08 -18.56
C ASP A 251 3.01 -0.07 -19.58
N HIS A 252 3.62 1.09 -19.80
CA HIS A 252 4.75 1.25 -20.72
C HIS A 252 5.93 0.35 -20.34
N ALA A 253 6.27 0.25 -19.06
CA ALA A 253 7.32 -0.64 -18.59
C ALA A 253 7.00 -2.12 -18.86
N THR A 254 5.73 -2.53 -18.67
CA THR A 254 5.29 -3.91 -18.96
C THR A 254 5.36 -4.24 -20.45
N ARG A 255 5.26 -3.23 -21.31
CA ARG A 255 5.35 -3.32 -22.77
C ARG A 255 6.76 -3.10 -23.30
N GLU A 256 7.75 -2.97 -22.41
CA GLU A 256 9.15 -2.68 -22.74
C GLU A 256 9.36 -1.33 -23.46
N GLU A 257 8.41 -0.40 -23.32
CA GLU A 257 8.43 0.94 -23.91
C GLU A 257 9.16 1.93 -22.98
N GLY A 258 10.47 1.76 -22.82
CA GLY A 258 11.27 2.47 -21.80
C GLY A 258 11.18 4.00 -21.82
N ASP A 259 11.29 4.62 -23.01
CA ASP A 259 11.22 6.08 -23.13
C ASP A 259 9.85 6.64 -22.73
N ALA A 260 8.78 5.91 -23.06
CA ALA A 260 7.42 6.27 -22.69
C ALA A 260 7.19 6.10 -21.18
N ALA A 261 7.74 5.04 -20.57
CA ALA A 261 7.71 4.84 -19.12
C ALA A 261 8.40 6.00 -18.39
N LEU A 262 9.59 6.41 -18.84
CA LEU A 262 10.32 7.55 -18.29
C LEU A 262 9.58 8.87 -18.48
N ALA A 263 8.96 9.09 -19.65
CA ALA A 263 8.14 10.28 -19.90
C ALA A 263 6.94 10.35 -18.96
N ALA A 264 6.25 9.22 -18.72
CA ALA A 264 5.16 9.14 -17.77
C ALA A 264 5.63 9.39 -16.32
N LEU A 265 6.76 8.80 -15.89
CA LEU A 265 7.33 9.08 -14.55
C LEU A 265 7.72 10.56 -14.37
N ARG A 266 8.24 11.22 -15.42
CA ARG A 266 8.50 12.67 -15.40
C ARG A 266 7.21 13.45 -15.20
N ARG A 267 6.16 13.19 -15.98
CA ARG A 267 4.85 13.85 -15.81
C ARG A 267 4.25 13.62 -14.43
N ALA A 268 4.40 12.42 -13.86
CA ALA A 268 3.97 12.12 -12.51
C ALA A 268 4.74 12.95 -11.47
N SER A 269 6.06 13.12 -11.67
CA SER A 269 6.94 13.94 -10.83
C SER A 269 6.60 15.42 -10.91
N ASP A 270 6.31 15.93 -12.11
CA ASP A 270 5.91 17.33 -12.32
C ASP A 270 4.60 17.63 -11.59
N ALA A 271 3.60 16.76 -11.73
CA ALA A 271 2.34 16.86 -10.97
C ALA A 271 2.56 16.74 -9.45
N GLY A 272 3.48 15.88 -9.02
CA GLY A 272 3.82 15.70 -7.61
C GLY A 272 4.49 16.94 -6.98
N ARG A 273 5.34 17.64 -7.76
CA ARG A 273 5.89 18.95 -7.35
C ARG A 273 4.80 20.01 -7.29
N GLY A 274 3.95 20.09 -8.30
CA GLY A 274 2.80 21.00 -8.27
C GLY A 274 1.88 20.74 -7.07
N LEU A 275 1.65 19.47 -6.70
CA LEU A 275 0.88 19.11 -5.50
C LEU A 275 1.55 19.64 -4.23
N ARG A 276 2.87 19.47 -4.10
CA ARG A 276 3.65 20.01 -2.98
C ARG A 276 3.46 21.52 -2.83
N ASP A 277 3.41 22.25 -3.94
CA ASP A 277 3.30 23.71 -3.93
C ASP A 277 1.92 24.20 -3.45
N VAL A 278 0.90 23.34 -3.48
CA VAL A 278 -0.49 23.69 -3.10
C VAL A 278 -0.99 23.04 -1.81
N VAL A 279 -0.18 22.23 -1.11
CA VAL A 279 -0.63 21.58 0.15
C VAL A 279 -0.86 22.58 1.30
N GLY A 280 -0.09 23.67 1.34
CA GLY A 280 -0.11 24.63 2.45
C GLY A 280 0.12 23.98 3.81
N ASP A 281 -0.56 24.49 4.84
CA ASP A 281 -0.48 23.98 6.22
C ASP A 281 -1.51 22.87 6.53
N SER A 282 -2.22 22.36 5.51
CA SER A 282 -3.24 21.33 5.72
C SER A 282 -2.60 19.97 6.04
N PRO A 283 -2.83 19.37 7.22
CA PRO A 283 -2.24 18.09 7.57
C PRO A 283 -2.74 16.96 6.65
N VAL A 284 -4.00 17.03 6.19
CA VAL A 284 -4.56 16.07 5.23
C VAL A 284 -3.85 16.17 3.88
N LEU A 285 -3.69 17.38 3.34
CA LEU A 285 -3.04 17.57 2.04
C LEU A 285 -1.55 17.21 2.09
N HIS A 286 -0.86 17.59 3.16
CA HIS A 286 0.52 17.21 3.38
C HIS A 286 0.69 15.69 3.39
N HIS A 287 -0.20 14.99 4.10
CA HIS A 287 -0.21 13.52 4.13
C HIS A 287 -0.49 12.89 2.76
N LEU A 288 -1.48 13.40 2.01
CA LEU A 288 -1.81 12.91 0.66
C LEU A 288 -0.65 13.13 -0.33
N TRP A 289 0.05 14.26 -0.23
CA TRP A 289 1.27 14.52 -0.97
C TRP A 289 2.36 13.53 -0.61
N LEU A 290 2.67 13.38 0.68
CA LEU A 290 3.72 12.50 1.16
C LEU A 290 3.48 11.05 0.72
N GLU A 291 2.24 10.57 0.83
CA GLU A 291 1.85 9.24 0.38
C GLU A 291 2.09 9.05 -1.12
N THR A 292 1.65 10.01 -1.92
CA THR A 292 1.75 9.94 -3.38
C THR A 292 3.19 10.08 -3.86
N HIS A 293 3.97 10.93 -3.19
CA HIS A 293 5.39 11.15 -3.47
C HIS A 293 6.22 9.90 -3.17
N ARG A 294 6.07 9.32 -1.98
CA ARG A 294 6.72 8.05 -1.61
C ARG A 294 6.40 6.94 -2.61
N LEU A 295 5.13 6.81 -2.99
CA LEU A 295 4.67 5.87 -4.00
C LEU A 295 5.31 6.13 -5.40
N LEU A 296 5.53 7.38 -5.78
CA LEU A 296 6.23 7.74 -7.01
C LEU A 296 7.71 7.33 -6.98
N LEU A 297 8.41 7.60 -5.87
CA LEU A 297 9.79 7.17 -5.67
C LEU A 297 9.92 5.65 -5.78
N GLU A 298 9.02 4.90 -5.14
CA GLU A 298 8.94 3.44 -5.25
C GLU A 298 8.76 2.97 -6.71
N SER A 299 7.90 3.64 -7.48
CA SER A 299 7.71 3.33 -8.90
C SER A 299 8.98 3.56 -9.72
N ARG A 300 9.75 4.62 -9.43
CA ARG A 300 11.04 4.89 -10.10
C ARG A 300 12.07 3.80 -9.79
N VAL A 301 12.20 3.42 -8.52
CA VAL A 301 13.10 2.33 -8.10
C VAL A 301 12.71 1.01 -8.78
N LYS A 302 11.42 0.62 -8.71
CA LYS A 302 10.93 -0.61 -9.34
C LYS A 302 11.13 -0.64 -10.85
N TYR A 303 11.01 0.52 -11.52
CA TYR A 303 11.34 0.63 -12.94
C TYR A 303 12.84 0.36 -13.19
N GLN A 304 13.74 0.91 -12.37
CA GLN A 304 15.17 0.68 -12.53
C GLN A 304 15.64 -0.73 -12.18
N VAL A 305 14.93 -1.48 -11.31
CA VAL A 305 15.22 -2.91 -11.08
C VAL A 305 15.25 -3.69 -12.40
N GLY A 306 14.32 -3.41 -13.32
CA GLY A 306 14.30 -4.07 -14.64
C GLY A 306 15.39 -3.60 -15.60
N ARG A 307 16.05 -2.47 -15.32
CA ARG A 307 17.10 -1.87 -16.16
C ARG A 307 18.51 -2.18 -15.65
N GLY A 308 18.65 -2.43 -14.35
CA GLY A 308 19.94 -2.70 -13.72
C GLY A 308 20.84 -1.47 -13.58
N ASP A 309 20.25 -0.27 -13.42
CA ASP A 309 21.02 0.95 -13.19
C ASP A 309 20.64 1.61 -11.84
N PRO A 310 21.45 1.41 -10.78
CA PRO A 310 21.23 2.05 -9.50
C PRO A 310 21.52 3.55 -9.48
N GLN A 311 22.35 4.06 -10.40
CA GLN A 311 22.79 5.47 -10.37
C GLN A 311 21.62 6.42 -10.63
N ASP A 312 20.72 6.04 -11.54
CA ASP A 312 19.55 6.83 -11.93
C ASP A 312 18.49 7.03 -10.82
N VAL A 313 18.61 6.31 -9.70
CA VAL A 313 17.65 6.37 -8.57
C VAL A 313 18.29 6.66 -7.23
N LEU A 314 19.58 7.03 -7.16
CA LEU A 314 20.24 7.34 -5.89
C LEU A 314 19.51 8.44 -5.10
N GLU A 315 19.10 9.52 -5.76
CA GLU A 315 18.33 10.59 -5.12
C GLU A 315 16.98 10.09 -4.59
N ALA A 316 16.30 9.23 -5.34
CA ALA A 316 15.01 8.66 -4.93
C ALA A 316 15.16 7.69 -3.75
N VAL A 317 16.26 6.92 -3.71
CA VAL A 317 16.60 6.03 -2.59
C VAL A 317 16.91 6.85 -1.34
N ALA A 318 17.74 7.89 -1.45
CA ALA A 318 18.07 8.77 -0.33
C ALA A 318 16.83 9.48 0.22
N GLU A 319 15.90 9.88 -0.63
CA GLU A 319 14.64 10.49 -0.18
C GLU A 319 13.70 9.46 0.50
N LEU A 320 13.67 8.21 0.01
CA LEU A 320 12.98 7.11 0.70
C LEU A 320 13.61 6.78 2.07
N ASP A 321 14.93 6.93 2.23
CA ASP A 321 15.63 6.81 3.54
C ASP A 321 15.13 7.81 4.57
N VAL A 322 14.76 9.01 4.13
CA VAL A 322 14.22 10.06 5.00
C VAL A 322 12.74 9.82 5.30
N ILE A 323 11.93 9.53 4.28
CA ILE A 323 10.47 9.47 4.44
C ILE A 323 10.01 8.16 5.09
N GLU A 324 10.65 7.03 4.74
CA GLU A 324 10.22 5.71 5.19
C GLU A 324 11.39 4.72 5.23
N PRO A 325 12.29 4.83 6.22
CA PRO A 325 13.54 4.05 6.28
C PRO A 325 13.32 2.53 6.37
N HIS A 326 12.16 2.07 6.83
CA HIS A 326 11.94 0.65 7.15
C HIS A 326 10.82 -0.03 6.36
N TYR A 327 10.24 0.61 5.34
CA TYR A 327 9.11 -0.01 4.65
C TYR A 327 9.54 -1.09 3.64
N PRO A 328 9.13 -2.36 3.81
CA PRO A 328 9.70 -3.44 3.01
C PRO A 328 9.32 -3.38 1.54
N GLU A 329 8.15 -2.81 1.19
CA GLU A 329 7.73 -2.62 -0.22
C GLU A 329 8.65 -1.67 -1.00
N SER A 330 9.29 -0.70 -0.34
CA SER A 330 10.31 0.17 -0.95
C SER A 330 11.69 -0.49 -0.92
N ARG A 331 12.04 -1.09 0.23
CA ARG A 331 13.39 -1.60 0.50
C ARG A 331 13.74 -2.86 -0.27
N LEU A 332 12.78 -3.76 -0.46
CA LEU A 332 12.99 -4.99 -1.22
C LEU A 332 13.44 -4.70 -2.67
N PRO A 333 12.75 -3.84 -3.46
CA PRO A 333 13.24 -3.41 -4.77
C PRO A 333 14.63 -2.76 -4.77
N ILE A 334 14.99 -2.00 -3.73
CA ILE A 334 16.32 -1.38 -3.62
C ILE A 334 17.39 -2.49 -3.49
N GLY A 335 17.14 -3.49 -2.65
CA GLY A 335 18.00 -4.67 -2.55
C GLY A 335 18.09 -5.44 -3.86
N GLU A 336 16.96 -5.65 -4.55
CA GLU A 336 16.93 -6.32 -5.87
C GLU A 336 17.75 -5.56 -6.91
N LEU A 337 17.69 -4.23 -6.91
CA LEU A 337 18.47 -3.37 -7.80
C LEU A 337 19.97 -3.52 -7.59
N HIS A 338 20.42 -3.45 -6.33
CA HIS A 338 21.84 -3.62 -5.99
C HIS A 338 22.35 -5.05 -6.27
N ALA A 339 21.54 -6.07 -5.95
CA ALA A 339 21.89 -7.45 -6.23
C ALA A 339 22.04 -7.70 -7.73
N GLY A 340 21.14 -7.11 -8.55
CA GLY A 340 21.17 -7.23 -10.01
C GLY A 340 22.45 -6.73 -10.68
N VAL A 341 23.19 -5.81 -10.03
CA VAL A 341 24.47 -5.28 -10.51
C VAL A 341 25.69 -5.84 -9.76
N GLY A 342 25.51 -6.83 -8.89
CA GLY A 342 26.59 -7.45 -8.12
C GLY A 342 27.06 -6.64 -6.90
N ASN A 343 26.36 -5.58 -6.51
CA ASN A 343 26.65 -4.81 -5.29
C ASN A 343 26.05 -5.52 -4.06
N LEU A 344 26.54 -6.73 -3.78
CA LEU A 344 25.94 -7.65 -2.80
C LEU A 344 25.92 -7.08 -1.38
N LYS A 345 26.90 -6.25 -1.01
CA LYS A 345 26.97 -5.63 0.31
C LYS A 345 25.83 -4.64 0.52
N GLU A 346 25.62 -3.75 -0.43
CA GLU A 346 24.53 -2.77 -0.44
C GLU A 346 23.17 -3.47 -0.54
N ALA A 347 23.08 -4.52 -1.36
CA ALA A 347 21.88 -5.34 -1.47
C ALA A 347 21.49 -5.96 -0.12
N ALA A 348 22.45 -6.57 0.57
CA ALA A 348 22.22 -7.19 1.88
C ALA A 348 21.70 -6.16 2.90
N VAL A 349 22.28 -4.95 2.95
CA VAL A 349 21.82 -3.87 3.84
C VAL A 349 20.37 -3.50 3.53
N ALA A 350 20.02 -3.30 2.26
CA ALA A 350 18.65 -2.95 1.87
C ALA A 350 17.66 -4.08 2.19
N PHE A 351 18.06 -5.34 2.01
CA PHE A 351 17.24 -6.50 2.37
C PHE A 351 17.06 -6.65 3.90
N GLU A 352 18.09 -6.37 4.69
CA GLU A 352 17.96 -6.33 6.16
C GLU A 352 17.02 -5.23 6.62
N GLN A 353 17.09 -4.04 6.00
CA GLN A 353 16.15 -2.94 6.27
C GLN A 353 14.70 -3.32 5.90
N ALA A 354 14.50 -4.00 4.77
CA ALA A 354 13.19 -4.57 4.41
C ALA A 354 12.72 -5.62 5.43
N ALA A 355 13.62 -6.50 5.90
CA ALA A 355 13.26 -7.51 6.88
C ALA A 355 12.84 -6.89 8.23
N ALA A 356 13.51 -5.81 8.64
CA ALA A 356 13.22 -5.09 9.88
C ALA A 356 11.81 -4.45 9.91
N GLY A 357 11.20 -4.20 8.76
CA GLY A 357 9.85 -3.65 8.68
C GLY A 357 8.75 -4.64 9.07
N GLY A 358 9.01 -5.94 9.12
CA GLY A 358 8.04 -6.95 9.53
C GLY A 358 6.88 -7.12 8.54
N GLU A 359 6.86 -8.21 7.79
CA GLU A 359 5.71 -8.76 7.06
C GLU A 359 6.17 -10.02 6.31
N ILE A 360 5.30 -10.67 5.54
CA ILE A 360 5.69 -11.83 4.72
C ILE A 360 6.80 -11.44 3.72
N ARG A 361 6.75 -10.23 3.16
CA ARG A 361 7.84 -9.72 2.32
C ARG A 361 9.12 -9.42 3.10
N GLY A 362 9.01 -9.09 4.39
CA GLY A 362 10.17 -9.00 5.28
C GLY A 362 10.89 -10.35 5.39
N ALA A 363 10.15 -11.47 5.49
CA ALA A 363 10.72 -12.81 5.47
C ALA A 363 11.42 -13.12 4.13
N VAL A 364 10.79 -12.73 3.00
CA VAL A 364 11.44 -12.81 1.67
C VAL A 364 12.75 -12.01 1.64
N ALA A 365 12.75 -10.79 2.19
CA ALA A 365 13.94 -9.97 2.26
C ALA A 365 15.02 -10.57 3.16
N ALA A 366 14.68 -11.14 4.33
CA ALA A 366 15.63 -11.82 5.21
C ALA A 366 16.31 -12.99 4.48
N TYR A 367 15.57 -13.77 3.70
CA TYR A 367 16.13 -14.82 2.86
C TYR A 367 17.09 -14.26 1.79
N ARG A 368 16.73 -13.16 1.13
CA ARG A 368 17.62 -12.50 0.14
C ARG A 368 18.88 -11.92 0.78
N ALA A 369 18.78 -11.36 1.99
CA ALA A 369 19.95 -10.92 2.76
C ALA A 369 20.89 -12.10 3.07
N TYR A 370 20.34 -13.25 3.46
CA TYR A 370 21.11 -14.50 3.63
C TYR A 370 21.86 -14.88 2.35
N GLU A 371 21.19 -14.87 1.19
CA GLU A 371 21.85 -15.21 -0.08
C GLU A 371 23.04 -14.28 -0.38
N CYS A 372 22.86 -12.97 -0.20
CA CYS A 372 23.93 -11.99 -0.38
C CYS A 372 25.10 -12.20 0.60
N HIS A 373 24.84 -12.40 1.89
CA HIS A 373 25.89 -12.61 2.90
C HIS A 373 26.65 -13.92 2.68
N ARG A 374 25.94 -15.00 2.30
CA ARG A 374 26.56 -16.29 1.97
C ARG A 374 27.52 -16.15 0.78
N GLU A 375 27.10 -15.44 -0.27
CA GLU A 375 27.93 -15.20 -1.45
C GLU A 375 29.15 -14.32 -1.14
N LEU A 376 29.02 -13.39 -0.19
CA LEU A 376 30.13 -12.60 0.35
C LEU A 376 31.07 -13.40 1.29
N GLY A 377 30.69 -14.61 1.70
CA GLY A 377 31.43 -15.42 2.68
C GLY A 377 31.24 -14.98 4.15
N ASP A 378 30.29 -14.09 4.43
CA ASP A 378 29.98 -13.63 5.79
C ASP A 378 29.01 -14.63 6.48
N THR A 379 29.60 -15.72 6.97
CA THR A 379 28.88 -16.85 7.59
C THR A 379 28.01 -16.41 8.78
N ASP A 380 28.52 -15.47 9.59
CA ASP A 380 27.80 -15.00 10.77
C ASP A 380 26.56 -14.17 10.42
N ARG A 381 26.68 -13.25 9.44
CA ARG A 381 25.51 -12.48 8.97
C ARG A 381 24.54 -13.32 8.16
N ALA A 382 25.02 -14.30 7.40
CA ALA A 382 24.17 -15.26 6.69
C ALA A 382 23.29 -16.03 7.69
N ARG A 383 23.91 -16.58 8.75
CA ARG A 383 23.18 -17.26 9.85
C ARG A 383 22.18 -16.33 10.54
N ARG A 384 22.58 -15.09 10.88
CA ARG A 384 21.68 -14.10 11.49
C ARG A 384 20.47 -13.80 10.59
N SER A 385 20.65 -13.76 9.28
CA SER A 385 19.57 -13.51 8.32
C SER A 385 18.60 -14.69 8.22
N LEU A 386 19.10 -15.92 8.29
CA LEU A 386 18.25 -17.11 8.44
C LEU A 386 17.50 -17.10 9.78
N ASP A 387 18.15 -16.66 10.85
CA ASP A 387 17.49 -16.54 12.14
C ASP A 387 16.31 -15.56 12.07
N LEU A 388 16.52 -14.43 11.40
CA LEU A 388 15.50 -13.41 11.15
C LEU A 388 14.38 -13.96 10.25
N LEU A 389 14.71 -14.76 9.24
CA LEU A 389 13.71 -15.42 8.39
C LEU A 389 12.72 -16.24 9.22
N HIS A 390 13.17 -17.12 10.13
CA HIS A 390 12.20 -17.89 10.92
C HIS A 390 11.51 -17.07 12.02
N ASP A 391 12.15 -16.00 12.53
CA ASP A 391 11.47 -15.08 13.44
C ASP A 391 10.28 -14.38 12.74
N LEU A 392 10.40 -14.13 11.43
CA LEU A 392 9.40 -13.48 10.59
C LEU A 392 8.38 -14.46 9.97
N ASP A 393 8.81 -15.66 9.56
CA ASP A 393 7.96 -16.74 9.05
C ASP A 393 8.34 -18.08 9.71
N PRO A 394 7.69 -18.44 10.83
CA PRO A 394 7.96 -19.71 11.53
C PRO A 394 7.70 -20.96 10.68
N ALA A 395 6.98 -20.83 9.57
CA ALA A 395 6.74 -21.91 8.64
C ALA A 395 7.89 -22.11 7.62
N ALA A 396 8.88 -21.23 7.57
CA ALA A 396 10.00 -21.34 6.63
C ALA A 396 10.80 -22.63 6.89
N ASP A 397 10.96 -23.44 5.84
CA ASP A 397 11.77 -24.65 5.83
C ASP A 397 13.13 -24.37 5.18
N THR A 398 14.16 -24.40 6.03
CA THR A 398 15.56 -24.13 5.67
C THR A 398 16.43 -25.40 5.74
N SER A 399 15.83 -26.60 5.84
CA SER A 399 16.52 -27.87 6.06
C SER A 399 17.48 -28.33 4.93
N GLY A 400 17.63 -27.55 3.86
CA GLY A 400 18.60 -27.78 2.79
C GLY A 400 19.47 -26.56 2.46
N LEU A 401 19.55 -25.58 3.37
CA LEU A 401 20.42 -24.42 3.22
C LEU A 401 21.72 -24.65 3.99
N ASP A 402 22.86 -24.55 3.31
CA ASP A 402 24.18 -24.58 3.94
C ASP A 402 24.46 -23.24 4.63
N VAL A 403 24.80 -23.29 5.93
CA VAL A 403 25.19 -22.12 6.72
C VAL A 403 26.68 -21.88 6.63
#